data_AF-A0AA36GZ08-F1
#
_entry.id   AF-A0AA36GZ08-F1
#
_cell.length_a   1.000
_cell.length_b   1.000
_cell.length_c   1.000
_cell.angle_alpha   90.00
_cell.angle_beta   90.00
_cell.angle_gamma   90.00
#
_symmetry.space_group_name_H-M   'P 1'
#
loop_
_entity.id
_entity.type
_entity.pdbx_description
1 polymer ?
#
loop_
_entity_poly.entity_id
_entity_poly.type
_entity_poly.pdbx_seq_one_letter_code
_entity_poly.pdbx_strand_id
1 'polypeptide(L)'
;MMSLLLWHSRVLAVWRSDEDYEDDDIPSVVPKTQRRENAFKYFITSSSQASRIQNLIATLYHDSAYDFDFLIECHKDVITTDIFTKGLIDILKQALAQKKTPAIQRSVYMCHKDLFSCEYTLKQIKVNNIAASMGAHAERVSKLHRRTIFELGYDKETIEKAIPKNEPVKLISVAIYKAKLYSCRDSLTLVVVE
;
A
#
# COMPACT_ATOMS: atom_id res chain seq x y z
N MET A 1 14.16 29.76 -6.23
CA MET A 1 14.20 28.29 -6.10
C MET A 1 13.58 27.95 -4.76
N MET A 2 12.43 27.27 -4.73
CA MET A 2 11.72 26.98 -3.47
C MET A 2 12.35 25.73 -2.82
N SER A 3 12.65 25.75 -1.53
CA SER A 3 13.33 24.61 -0.89
C SER A 3 12.44 23.36 -0.88
N LEU A 4 13.07 22.18 -0.95
CA LEU A 4 12.37 20.89 -0.95
C LEU A 4 11.45 20.71 0.28
N LEU A 5 11.81 21.34 1.41
CA LEU A 5 11.05 21.36 2.67
C LEU A 5 9.76 22.17 2.53
N LEU A 6 9.83 23.36 1.91
CA LEU A 6 8.66 24.21 1.62
C LEU A 6 7.66 23.54 0.68
N TRP A 7 8.09 22.54 -0.10
CA TRP A 7 7.17 21.78 -0.94
C TRP A 7 6.46 20.65 -0.19
N HIS A 8 7.13 19.96 0.75
CA HIS A 8 6.50 18.90 1.55
C HIS A 8 5.29 19.41 2.33
N SER A 9 5.44 20.56 2.98
CA SER A 9 4.35 21.23 3.68
C SER A 9 3.22 21.62 2.73
N ARG A 10 3.55 22.14 1.53
CA ARG A 10 2.54 22.53 0.53
C ARG A 10 1.83 21.37 -0.16
N VAL A 11 2.42 20.16 -0.21
CA VAL A 11 1.76 18.97 -0.77
C VAL A 11 1.20 18.02 0.29
N LEU A 12 1.24 18.40 1.57
CA LEU A 12 0.77 17.62 2.71
C LEU A 12 1.42 16.22 2.76
N ALA A 13 2.71 16.13 2.42
CA ALA A 13 3.53 14.93 2.65
C ALA A 13 4.14 15.03 4.05
N VAL A 14 3.26 15.01 5.05
CA VAL A 14 3.58 15.27 6.46
C VAL A 14 2.87 14.27 7.36
N TRP A 15 3.45 14.03 8.53
CA TRP A 15 2.87 13.24 9.62
C TRP A 15 2.67 14.17 10.82
N ARG A 16 1.90 13.75 11.82
CA ARG A 16 2.03 14.35 13.15
C ARG A 16 3.44 14.09 13.67
N SER A 17 3.96 14.98 14.52
CA SER A 17 5.21 14.69 15.22
C SER A 17 4.97 13.50 16.16
N ASP A 18 6.00 12.68 16.37
CA ASP A 18 5.93 11.61 17.38
C ASP A 18 5.89 12.19 18.81
N GLU A 19 6.21 13.48 18.97
CA GLU A 19 6.26 14.19 20.25
C GLU A 19 4.89 14.80 20.65
N ASP A 20 4.02 15.14 19.68
CA ASP A 20 2.73 15.82 19.90
C ASP A 20 1.60 15.15 19.10
N TYR A 21 1.23 13.93 19.48
CA TYR A 21 0.22 13.12 18.76
C TYR A 21 -1.20 13.71 18.77
N GLU A 22 -1.51 14.58 19.74
CA GLU A 22 -2.82 15.23 19.89
C GLU A 22 -2.94 16.57 19.15
N ASP A 23 -1.84 17.12 18.65
CA ASP A 23 -1.80 18.45 18.04
C ASP A 23 -1.50 18.39 16.54
N ASP A 24 -2.39 18.95 15.72
CA ASP A 24 -2.22 19.04 14.27
C ASP A 24 -1.32 20.22 13.84
N ASP A 25 -0.92 21.09 14.79
CA ASP A 25 -0.25 22.35 14.50
C ASP A 25 1.24 22.20 14.11
N ILE A 26 1.90 21.08 14.43
CA ILE A 26 3.33 20.85 14.15
C ILE A 26 3.54 19.60 13.28
N PRO A 27 3.39 19.71 11.94
CA PRO A 27 3.62 18.60 11.03
C PRO A 27 5.11 18.25 10.90
N SER A 28 5.43 16.96 11.02
CA SER A 28 6.75 16.39 10.75
C SER A 28 6.89 15.94 9.29
N VAL A 29 8.10 15.97 8.74
CA VAL A 29 8.38 15.59 7.34
C VAL A 29 8.73 14.10 7.26
N VAL A 30 8.18 13.39 6.28
CA VAL A 30 8.48 11.97 6.03
C VAL A 30 9.99 11.74 5.82
N PRO A 31 10.62 10.78 6.53
CA PRO A 31 12.02 10.40 6.32
C PRO A 31 12.32 9.99 4.88
N LYS A 32 13.48 10.38 4.35
CA LYS A 32 13.89 10.20 2.95
C LYS A 32 14.95 9.12 2.80
N THR A 33 14.95 8.46 1.64
CA THR A 33 16.09 7.65 1.18
C THR A 33 16.84 8.38 0.07
N GLN A 34 18.16 8.52 0.23
CA GLN A 34 19.06 9.11 -0.76
C GLN A 34 19.45 8.06 -1.80
N ARG A 35 19.52 8.47 -3.07
CA ARG A 35 19.64 7.59 -4.26
C ARG A 35 20.88 6.68 -4.18
N ARG A 36 20.72 5.39 -4.53
CA ARG A 36 21.83 4.48 -4.87
C ARG A 36 21.74 4.14 -6.36
N GLU A 37 22.80 4.42 -7.12
CA GLU A 37 22.80 4.47 -8.60
C GLU A 37 22.46 3.13 -9.28
N ASN A 38 22.75 1.98 -8.65
CA ASN A 38 22.52 0.66 -9.25
C ASN A 38 21.09 0.10 -9.06
N ALA A 39 20.23 0.76 -8.27
CA ALA A 39 18.89 0.24 -7.94
C ALA A 39 17.84 0.50 -9.04
N PHE A 40 18.11 1.42 -9.96
CA PHE A 40 17.07 2.05 -10.78
C PHE A 40 16.56 1.17 -11.93
N LYS A 41 17.47 0.48 -12.63
CA LYS A 41 17.11 -0.41 -13.76
C LYS A 41 16.29 -1.61 -13.28
N TYR A 42 16.67 -2.21 -12.15
CA TYR A 42 15.94 -3.33 -11.55
C TYR A 42 14.61 -2.91 -10.95
N PHE A 43 14.51 -1.69 -10.42
CA PHE A 43 13.23 -1.16 -9.93
C PHE A 43 12.16 -1.08 -11.03
N ILE A 44 12.52 -0.67 -12.24
CA ILE A 44 11.55 -0.56 -13.35
C ILE A 44 11.06 -1.94 -13.81
N THR A 45 11.97 -2.91 -14.00
CA THR A 45 11.57 -4.26 -14.43
C THR A 45 10.80 -5.01 -13.34
N SER A 46 11.23 -4.91 -12.09
CA SER A 46 10.52 -5.52 -10.95
C SER A 46 9.16 -4.87 -10.68
N SER A 47 9.03 -3.55 -10.80
CA SER A 47 7.73 -2.87 -10.60
C SER A 47 6.70 -3.26 -11.66
N SER A 48 7.13 -3.47 -12.91
CA SER A 48 6.27 -4.03 -13.97
C SER A 48 5.80 -5.44 -13.63
N GLN A 49 6.71 -6.32 -13.19
CA GLN A 49 6.36 -7.68 -12.76
C GLN A 49 5.37 -7.67 -11.59
N ALA A 50 5.65 -6.88 -10.55
CA ALA A 50 4.78 -6.74 -9.37
C ALA A 50 3.38 -6.26 -9.75
N SER A 51 3.29 -5.28 -10.65
CA SER A 51 2.01 -4.71 -11.11
C SER A 51 1.18 -5.75 -11.87
N ARG A 52 1.82 -6.60 -12.69
CA ARG A 52 1.13 -7.65 -13.46
C ARG A 52 0.52 -8.73 -12.57
N ILE A 53 1.16 -9.06 -11.46
CA ILE A 53 0.68 -10.13 -10.56
C ILE A 53 -0.28 -9.62 -9.49
N GLN A 54 -0.42 -8.30 -9.30
CA GLN A 54 -1.24 -7.74 -8.22
C GLN A 54 -2.71 -8.21 -8.28
N ASN A 55 -3.30 -8.30 -9.48
CA ASN A 55 -4.66 -8.81 -9.65
C ASN A 55 -4.77 -10.30 -9.34
N LEU A 56 -3.77 -11.10 -9.73
CA LEU A 56 -3.75 -12.54 -9.43
C LEU A 56 -3.67 -12.78 -7.92
N ILE A 57 -2.81 -12.03 -7.24
CA ILE A 57 -2.68 -12.07 -5.78
C ILE A 57 -3.97 -11.59 -5.10
N ALA A 58 -4.64 -10.57 -5.64
CA ALA A 58 -5.91 -10.11 -5.09
C ALA A 58 -7.02 -11.17 -5.25
N THR A 59 -7.11 -11.83 -6.41
CA THR A 59 -8.05 -12.92 -6.65
C THR A 59 -7.77 -14.11 -5.74
N LEU A 60 -6.50 -14.53 -5.63
CA LEU A 60 -6.11 -15.63 -4.74
C LEU A 60 -6.59 -15.40 -3.30
N TYR A 61 -6.30 -14.21 -2.75
CA TYR A 61 -6.72 -13.89 -1.38
C TYR A 61 -8.22 -13.68 -1.24
N HIS A 62 -8.90 -13.20 -2.28
CA HIS A 62 -10.35 -13.14 -2.31
C HIS A 62 -10.96 -14.55 -2.20
N ASP A 63 -10.52 -15.48 -3.04
CA ASP A 63 -11.04 -16.84 -3.06
C ASP A 63 -10.74 -17.56 -1.74
N SER A 64 -9.52 -17.42 -1.21
CA SER A 64 -9.15 -17.96 0.10
C SER A 64 -9.96 -17.36 1.25
N ALA A 65 -10.40 -16.10 1.16
CA ALA A 65 -11.20 -15.46 2.20
C ALA A 65 -12.64 -15.99 2.28
N TYR A 66 -13.14 -16.59 1.19
CA TYR A 66 -14.47 -17.22 1.14
C TYR A 66 -14.45 -18.73 1.43
N ASP A 67 -13.27 -19.34 1.54
CA ASP A 67 -13.12 -20.73 1.93
C ASP A 67 -13.04 -20.85 3.47
N PHE A 68 -14.21 -20.99 4.09
CA PHE A 68 -14.34 -21.04 5.55
C PHE A 68 -13.55 -22.21 6.16
N ASP A 69 -13.68 -23.41 5.58
CA ASP A 69 -13.03 -24.61 6.11
C ASP A 69 -11.51 -24.50 6.01
N PHE A 70 -11.00 -23.98 4.88
CA PHE A 70 -9.58 -23.66 4.73
C PHE A 70 -9.09 -22.68 5.80
N LEU A 71 -9.84 -21.60 6.06
CA LEU A 71 -9.46 -20.62 7.08
C LEU A 71 -9.46 -21.22 8.49
N ILE A 72 -10.47 -22.02 8.86
CA ILE A 72 -10.51 -22.68 10.17
C ILE A 72 -9.35 -23.66 10.33
N GLU A 73 -9.09 -24.47 9.31
CA GLU A 73 -8.02 -25.47 9.33
C GLU A 73 -6.63 -24.82 9.42
N CYS A 74 -6.37 -23.76 8.64
CA CYS A 74 -5.09 -23.04 8.67
C CYS A 74 -4.75 -22.42 10.04
N HIS A 75 -5.75 -22.11 10.87
CA HIS A 75 -5.54 -21.43 12.15
C HIS A 75 -5.71 -22.35 13.37
N LYS A 76 -6.05 -23.64 13.18
CA LYS A 76 -6.41 -24.57 14.27
C LYS A 76 -5.38 -24.66 15.40
N ASP A 77 -4.09 -24.59 15.06
CA ASP A 77 -3.02 -24.69 16.04
C ASP A 77 -2.69 -23.30 16.63
N VAL A 78 -2.72 -22.25 15.81
CA VAL A 78 -2.38 -20.86 16.22
C VAL A 78 -3.36 -20.34 17.28
N ILE A 79 -4.66 -20.65 17.15
CA ILE A 79 -5.67 -20.20 18.12
C ILE A 79 -5.50 -20.81 19.53
N THR A 80 -4.66 -21.84 19.67
CA THR A 80 -4.37 -22.46 20.98
C THR A 80 -3.38 -21.63 21.81
N THR A 81 -2.55 -20.81 21.16
CA THR A 81 -1.49 -20.01 21.80
C THR A 81 -1.65 -18.51 21.61
N ASP A 82 -2.34 -18.05 20.57
CA ASP A 82 -2.58 -16.63 20.29
C ASP A 82 -4.05 -16.24 20.52
N ILE A 83 -4.29 -15.55 21.63
CA ILE A 83 -5.63 -15.09 22.04
C ILE A 83 -6.19 -14.05 21.07
N PHE A 84 -5.35 -13.20 20.49
CA PHE A 84 -5.80 -12.18 19.54
C PHE A 84 -6.33 -12.85 18.26
N THR A 85 -5.55 -13.76 17.67
CA THR A 85 -5.98 -14.53 16.50
C THR A 85 -7.21 -15.39 16.80
N LYS A 86 -7.29 -16.01 17.98
CA LYS A 86 -8.48 -16.73 18.43
C LYS A 86 -9.72 -15.85 18.41
N GLY A 87 -9.64 -14.63 18.94
CA GLY A 87 -10.75 -13.67 18.92
C GLY A 87 -11.24 -13.35 17.51
N LEU A 88 -10.34 -13.19 16.54
CA LEU A 88 -10.71 -12.97 15.13
C LEU A 88 -11.43 -14.18 14.51
N ILE A 89 -10.98 -15.41 14.82
CA ILE A 89 -11.64 -16.64 14.35
C ILE A 89 -13.02 -16.82 14.99
N ASP A 90 -13.17 -16.46 16.26
CA ASP A 90 -14.47 -16.54 16.94
C ASP A 90 -15.48 -15.54 16.37
N ILE A 91 -15.03 -14.36 15.90
CA ILE A 91 -15.85 -13.42 15.14
C ILE A 91 -16.23 -14.02 13.78
N LEU A 92 -15.26 -14.61 13.05
CA LEU A 92 -15.51 -15.23 11.75
C LEU A 92 -16.59 -16.31 11.82
N LYS A 93 -16.58 -17.16 12.86
CA LYS A 93 -17.60 -18.21 13.08
C LYS A 93 -19.01 -17.66 13.29
N GLN A 94 -19.13 -16.42 13.77
CA GLN A 94 -20.41 -15.76 14.02
C GLN A 94 -20.85 -14.87 12.85
N ALA A 95 -19.96 -14.60 11.90
CA ALA A 95 -20.23 -13.68 10.80
C ALA A 95 -21.30 -14.26 9.85
N LEU A 96 -22.37 -13.48 9.65
CA LEU A 96 -23.36 -13.76 8.61
C LEU A 96 -22.76 -13.42 7.23
N ALA A 97 -23.00 -14.29 6.26
CA ALA A 97 -22.42 -14.19 4.92
C ALA A 97 -22.89 -12.93 4.17
N GLN A 98 -22.10 -11.86 4.21
CA GLN A 98 -22.25 -10.75 3.27
C GLN A 98 -21.63 -11.13 1.92
N LYS A 99 -22.46 -11.22 0.89
CA LYS A 99 -22.07 -11.68 -0.46
C LYS A 99 -21.07 -10.76 -1.18
N LYS A 100 -20.86 -9.54 -0.70
CA LYS A 100 -20.04 -8.53 -1.38
C LYS A 100 -19.15 -7.81 -0.38
N THR A 101 -17.84 -7.93 -0.58
CA THR A 101 -16.82 -7.30 0.26
C THR A 101 -15.75 -6.66 -0.62
N PRO A 102 -15.63 -5.32 -0.65
CA PRO A 102 -14.50 -4.67 -1.29
C PRO A 102 -13.22 -4.90 -0.46
N ALA A 103 -12.11 -5.20 -1.12
CA ALA A 103 -10.81 -5.33 -0.48
C ALA A 103 -9.84 -4.26 -1.01
N ILE A 104 -9.13 -3.60 -0.10
CA ILE A 104 -7.98 -2.75 -0.43
C ILE A 104 -6.74 -3.51 0.03
N GLN A 105 -5.93 -3.95 -0.93
CA GLN A 105 -4.81 -4.85 -0.70
C GLN A 105 -3.50 -4.25 -1.18
N ARG A 106 -2.43 -4.47 -0.41
CA ARG A 106 -1.06 -4.08 -0.77
C ARG A 106 -0.10 -5.25 -0.63
N SER A 107 0.44 -5.67 -1.76
CA SER A 107 1.55 -6.63 -1.83
C SER A 107 2.89 -5.91 -1.71
N VAL A 108 3.74 -6.41 -0.83
CA VAL A 108 5.09 -5.89 -0.59
C VAL A 108 6.09 -6.87 -1.17
N TYR A 109 7.03 -6.35 -1.96
CA TYR A 109 8.09 -7.13 -2.59
C TYR A 109 9.45 -6.52 -2.28
N MET A 110 10.48 -7.35 -2.30
CA MET A 110 11.87 -6.94 -2.26
C MET A 110 12.66 -7.63 -3.38
N CYS A 111 13.69 -6.95 -3.88
CA CYS A 111 14.62 -7.55 -4.81
C CYS A 111 15.63 -8.40 -4.04
N HIS A 112 15.67 -9.69 -4.34
CA HIS A 112 16.67 -10.62 -3.85
C HIS A 112 17.78 -10.75 -4.88
N LYS A 113 19.02 -10.47 -4.46
CA LYS A 113 20.21 -10.70 -5.29
C LYS A 113 20.78 -12.07 -4.97
N ASP A 114 20.81 -12.94 -5.96
CA ASP A 114 21.49 -14.23 -5.83
C ASP A 114 23.01 -14.01 -5.79
N LEU A 115 23.69 -14.67 -4.86
CA LEU A 115 25.12 -14.45 -4.61
C LEU A 115 26.03 -15.08 -5.68
N PHE A 116 25.56 -16.11 -6.37
CA PHE A 116 26.36 -16.87 -7.33
C PHE A 116 26.19 -16.36 -8.76
N SER A 117 24.95 -16.22 -9.21
CA SER A 117 24.59 -15.72 -10.54
C SER A 117 24.63 -14.19 -10.62
N CYS A 118 24.65 -13.48 -9.48
CA CYS A 118 24.49 -12.03 -9.39
C CYS A 118 23.18 -11.49 -10.00
N GLU A 119 22.20 -12.36 -10.28
CA GLU A 119 20.89 -11.99 -10.80
C GLU A 119 19.98 -11.45 -9.70
N TYR A 120 19.06 -10.56 -10.08
CA TYR A 120 18.04 -10.03 -9.19
C TYR A 120 16.69 -10.67 -9.48
N THR A 121 16.06 -11.21 -8.45
CA THR A 121 14.71 -11.76 -8.51
C THR A 121 13.77 -11.00 -7.59
N LEU A 122 12.51 -10.87 -7.97
CA LEU A 122 11.50 -10.26 -7.12
C LEU A 122 10.93 -11.32 -6.17
N LYS A 123 10.94 -11.05 -4.86
CA LYS A 123 10.36 -11.92 -3.83
C LYS A 123 9.27 -11.19 -3.08
N GLN A 124 8.12 -11.84 -2.91
CA GLN A 124 7.03 -11.32 -2.10
C GLN A 124 7.39 -11.49 -0.62
N ILE A 125 7.26 -10.42 0.14
CA ILE A 125 7.58 -10.40 1.58
C ILE A 125 6.31 -10.47 2.41
N LYS A 126 5.28 -9.71 2.01
CA LYS A 126 4.04 -9.60 2.77
C LYS A 126 2.87 -9.22 1.87
N VAL A 127 1.68 -9.72 2.22
CA VAL A 127 0.40 -9.19 1.72
C VAL A 127 -0.32 -8.53 2.88
N ASN A 128 -0.81 -7.30 2.67
CA ASN A 128 -1.61 -6.58 3.66
C ASN A 128 -3.04 -6.44 3.12
N ASN A 129 -4.00 -7.09 3.79
CA ASN A 129 -5.43 -7.04 3.47
C ASN A 129 -6.24 -6.17 4.43
N ILE A 130 -5.61 -5.69 5.51
CA ILE A 130 -6.18 -4.76 6.48
C ILE A 130 -5.24 -3.56 6.62
N ALA A 131 -5.81 -2.36 6.79
CA ALA A 131 -5.09 -1.12 7.03
C ALA A 131 -3.85 -0.97 6.11
N ALA A 132 -4.07 -1.14 4.79
CA ALA A 132 -3.00 -1.22 3.82
C ALA A 132 -2.11 0.04 3.75
N SER A 133 -2.51 1.18 4.33
CA SER A 133 -1.71 2.39 4.60
C SER A 133 -0.93 2.98 3.40
N MET A 134 -0.28 4.13 3.61
CA MET A 134 0.69 4.77 2.70
C MET A 134 0.19 5.20 1.31
N GLY A 135 -1.06 4.96 0.92
CA GLY A 135 -1.56 5.30 -0.41
C GLY A 135 -1.36 6.77 -0.78
N ALA A 136 -1.87 7.70 0.05
CA ALA A 136 -1.69 9.14 -0.18
C ALA A 136 -0.22 9.58 -0.16
N HIS A 137 0.57 9.00 0.75
CA HIS A 137 2.01 9.26 0.85
C HIS A 137 2.75 8.83 -0.40
N ALA A 138 2.51 7.61 -0.90
CA ALA A 138 3.15 7.09 -2.09
C ALA A 138 2.88 7.98 -3.31
N GLU A 139 1.62 8.43 -3.48
CA GLU A 139 1.26 9.36 -4.57
C GLU A 139 2.03 10.68 -4.47
N ARG A 140 2.07 11.29 -3.28
CA ARG A 140 2.76 12.57 -3.04
C ARG A 140 4.28 12.44 -3.24
N VAL A 141 4.89 11.35 -2.76
CA VAL A 141 6.31 11.06 -2.95
C VAL A 141 6.65 10.89 -4.44
N SER A 142 5.78 10.26 -5.23
CA SER A 142 5.98 10.19 -6.68
C SER A 142 5.97 11.59 -7.33
N LYS A 143 5.05 12.47 -6.93
CA LYS A 143 5.02 13.86 -7.42
C LYS A 143 6.27 14.64 -7.01
N LEU A 144 6.73 14.47 -5.76
CA LEU A 144 7.97 15.05 -5.26
C LEU A 144 9.16 14.60 -6.11
N HIS A 145 9.36 13.29 -6.28
CA HIS A 145 10.49 12.76 -7.02
C HIS A 145 10.51 13.24 -8.48
N ARG A 146 9.35 13.32 -9.14
CA ARG A 146 9.24 13.87 -10.50
C ARG A 146 9.71 15.32 -10.54
N ARG A 147 9.30 16.14 -9.58
CA ARG A 147 9.73 17.54 -9.48
C ARG A 147 11.23 17.66 -9.21
N THR A 148 11.77 16.88 -8.25
CA THR A 148 13.20 16.89 -7.93
C THR A 148 14.03 16.55 -9.17
N ILE A 149 13.66 15.49 -9.90
CA ILE A 149 14.38 15.08 -11.11
C ILE A 149 14.26 16.13 -12.21
N PHE A 150 13.10 16.77 -12.35
CA PHE A 150 12.92 17.91 -13.27
C PHE A 150 13.82 19.10 -12.93
N GLU A 151 13.92 19.48 -11.65
CA GLU A 151 14.78 20.58 -11.19
C GLU A 151 16.28 20.27 -11.35
N LEU A 152 16.66 18.98 -11.45
CA LEU A 152 18.01 18.54 -11.79
C LEU A 152 18.32 18.58 -13.29
N GLY A 153 17.39 19.05 -14.13
CA GLY A 153 17.59 19.26 -15.57
C GLY A 153 17.29 18.05 -16.46
N TYR A 154 16.68 16.99 -15.92
CA TYR A 154 16.24 15.85 -16.73
C TYR A 154 14.96 16.17 -17.50
N ASP A 155 14.85 15.65 -18.71
CA ASP A 155 13.69 15.84 -19.57
C ASP A 155 12.47 15.01 -19.10
N LYS A 156 11.30 15.38 -19.63
CA LYS A 156 10.02 14.76 -19.28
C LYS A 156 9.96 13.28 -19.62
N GLU A 157 10.54 12.85 -20.74
CA GLU A 157 10.51 11.45 -21.17
C GLU A 157 11.33 10.59 -20.22
N THR A 158 12.51 11.06 -19.81
CA THR A 158 13.33 10.40 -18.80
C THR A 158 12.57 10.25 -17.47
N ILE A 159 11.87 11.30 -17.02
CA ILE A 159 11.08 11.28 -15.79
C ILE A 159 9.92 10.26 -15.86
N GLU A 160 9.19 10.22 -16.98
CA GLU A 160 8.06 9.28 -17.14
C GLU A 160 8.51 7.82 -17.23
N LYS A 161 9.67 7.54 -17.83
CA LYS A 161 10.27 6.19 -17.81
C LYS A 161 10.77 5.79 -16.42
N ALA A 162 11.26 6.77 -15.67
CA ALA A 162 11.90 6.60 -14.39
C ALA A 162 10.90 6.36 -13.25
N ILE A 163 9.82 7.14 -13.22
CA ILE A 163 8.83 7.11 -12.15
C ILE A 163 7.51 6.68 -12.78
N PRO A 164 6.91 5.54 -12.38
CA PRO A 164 5.63 5.12 -12.92
C PRO A 164 4.51 6.06 -12.47
N LYS A 165 3.40 6.05 -13.22
CA LYS A 165 2.18 6.76 -12.83
C LYS A 165 1.63 6.13 -11.53
N ASN A 166 1.38 6.94 -10.53
CA ASN A 166 0.97 6.49 -9.19
C ASN A 166 -0.25 7.29 -8.74
N GLU A 167 -1.45 6.69 -8.77
CA GLU A 167 -2.74 7.34 -8.40
C GLU A 167 -3.56 6.52 -7.38
N PRO A 168 -2.97 6.00 -6.29
CA PRO A 168 -3.66 5.16 -5.32
C PRO A 168 -4.82 5.88 -4.63
N VAL A 169 -4.73 7.20 -4.38
CA VAL A 169 -5.82 7.95 -3.73
C VAL A 169 -7.08 7.88 -4.60
N LYS A 170 -6.94 8.21 -5.89
CA LYS A 170 -8.04 8.14 -6.85
C LYS A 170 -8.63 6.73 -6.94
N LEU A 171 -7.78 5.71 -7.05
CA LEU A 171 -8.24 4.33 -7.17
C LEU A 171 -9.01 3.86 -5.93
N ILE A 172 -8.50 4.18 -4.73
CA ILE A 172 -9.15 3.87 -3.45
C ILE A 172 -10.47 4.62 -3.33
N SER A 173 -10.50 5.93 -3.61
CA SER A 173 -11.73 6.74 -3.57
C SER A 173 -12.80 6.18 -4.51
N VAL A 174 -12.42 5.76 -5.72
CA VAL A 174 -13.35 5.12 -6.67
C VAL A 174 -13.84 3.77 -6.15
N ALA A 175 -12.97 2.96 -5.55
CA ALA A 175 -13.36 1.67 -4.98
C ALA A 175 -14.37 1.82 -3.84
N ILE A 176 -14.13 2.76 -2.90
CA ILE A 176 -15.05 3.08 -1.80
C ILE A 176 -16.38 3.61 -2.35
N TYR A 177 -16.34 4.52 -3.32
CA TYR A 177 -17.55 5.06 -3.95
C TYR A 177 -18.37 3.97 -4.63
N LYS A 178 -17.73 3.08 -5.39
CA LYS A 178 -18.39 1.93 -6.02
C LYS A 178 -19.02 1.01 -4.97
N ALA A 179 -18.30 0.69 -3.90
CA ALA A 179 -18.83 -0.12 -2.80
C ALA A 179 -20.09 0.50 -2.19
N LYS A 180 -20.09 1.82 -1.97
CA LYS A 180 -21.26 2.57 -1.48
C LYS A 180 -22.47 2.43 -2.41
N LEU A 181 -22.27 2.60 -3.71
CA LEU A 181 -23.35 2.47 -4.70
C LEU A 181 -23.99 1.07 -4.70
N TYR A 182 -23.24 0.04 -4.33
CA TYR A 182 -23.77 -1.32 -4.25
C TYR A 182 -24.61 -1.60 -3.01
N SER A 183 -24.43 -0.84 -1.92
CA SER A 183 -25.20 -1.00 -0.70
C SER A 183 -26.49 -0.18 -0.75
N CYS A 184 -26.37 1.15 -0.72
CA CYS A 184 -27.49 2.09 -0.80
C CYS A 184 -26.94 3.51 -1.01
N ARG A 185 -27.63 4.34 -1.81
CA ARG A 185 -27.19 5.73 -2.10
C ARG A 185 -27.04 6.58 -0.85
N ASP A 186 -27.92 6.37 0.12
CA ASP A 186 -27.98 7.13 1.37
C ASP A 186 -27.17 6.50 2.51
N SER A 187 -26.41 5.43 2.22
CA SER A 187 -25.54 4.82 3.22
C SER A 187 -24.36 5.72 3.62
N LEU A 188 -23.92 5.56 4.86
CA LEU A 188 -22.75 6.23 5.40
C LEU A 188 -21.51 5.38 5.19
N THR A 189 -20.37 6.02 4.95
CA THR A 189 -19.06 5.37 4.97
C THR A 189 -18.45 5.56 6.34
N LEU A 190 -18.41 4.49 7.14
CA LEU A 190 -17.70 4.49 8.41
C LEU A 190 -16.21 4.23 8.17
N VAL A 191 -15.36 5.13 8.63
CA VAL A 191 -13.90 4.92 8.64
C VAL A 191 -13.51 4.61 10.09
N VAL A 192 -13.12 3.36 10.33
CA VAL A 192 -12.63 2.92 11.63
C VAL A 192 -11.15 3.31 11.73
N VAL A 193 -10.82 4.14 12.72
CA VAL A 193 -9.48 4.61 13.04
C VAL A 193 -9.13 4.16 14.46
N GLU A 194 -7.84 3.98 14.72
CA GLU A 194 -7.26 3.76 16.06
C GLU A 194 -6.71 5.08 16.60
#